data_AF-A0A4S0V0S3-F1
#
_entry.id   AF-A0A4S0V0S3-F1
#
_cell.length_a   1.000
_cell.length_b   1.000
_cell.length_c   1.000
_cell.angle_alpha   90.00
_cell.angle_beta   90.00
_cell.angle_gamma   90.00
#
_symmetry.space_group_name_H-M   'P 1'
#
loop_
_entity.id
_entity.type
_entity.pdbx_description
1 polymer ?
#
loop_
_entity_poly.entity_id
_entity_poly.type
_entity_poly.pdbx_seq_one_letter_code
_entity_poly.pdbx_strand_id
1 'polypeptide(L)'
;DLPNDAYDILVANPAVADAVTRTARRIYLFGKAVGETNIFVFGPNGEQIASLDLAVERDVAGLEDYLKRFLPSSDIKVELLNDNVILTGMVDTPLDAKRAVDLATIFVSGGEATTG
;
A
#
# COMPACT_ATOMS: atom_id res chain seq x y z
N ASP A 1 -7.97 -4.01 -19.76
CA ASP A 1 -8.56 -4.95 -20.73
C ASP A 1 -7.54 -5.98 -21.15
N LEU A 2 -7.96 -7.24 -21.28
CA LEU A 2 -7.08 -8.37 -21.60
C LEU A 2 -6.91 -8.58 -23.12
N PRO A 3 -5.79 -9.20 -23.54
CA PRO A 3 -5.55 -9.54 -24.95
C PRO A 3 -6.44 -10.69 -25.45
N ASN A 4 -6.78 -11.65 -24.59
CA ASN A 4 -7.63 -12.81 -24.86
C ASN A 4 -8.67 -12.99 -23.74
N ASP A 5 -9.63 -13.88 -23.97
CA ASP A 5 -10.66 -14.21 -22.99
C ASP A 5 -10.04 -14.98 -21.80
N ALA A 6 -10.19 -14.42 -20.59
CA ALA A 6 -9.86 -15.06 -19.34
C ALA A 6 -10.86 -16.15 -18.99
N TYR A 7 -10.32 -17.29 -18.60
CA TYR A 7 -11.07 -18.43 -18.07
C TYR A 7 -10.79 -18.63 -16.57
N ASP A 8 -9.55 -18.39 -16.14
CA ASP A 8 -9.13 -18.55 -14.75
C ASP A 8 -8.16 -17.44 -14.31
N ILE A 9 -8.15 -17.15 -13.01
CA ILE A 9 -7.26 -16.14 -12.38
C ILE A 9 -6.66 -16.73 -11.12
N LEU A 10 -5.35 -16.60 -10.99
CA LEU A 10 -4.62 -16.94 -9.78
C LEU A 10 -3.99 -15.69 -9.18
N VAL A 11 -4.33 -15.40 -7.92
CA VAL A 11 -3.68 -14.37 -7.11
C VAL A 11 -2.68 -15.05 -6.19
N ALA A 12 -1.39 -14.73 -6.32
CA ALA A 12 -0.32 -15.39 -5.56
C ALA A 12 -0.49 -15.19 -4.05
N ASN A 13 -0.89 -13.98 -3.62
CA ASN A 13 -1.18 -13.67 -2.23
C ASN A 13 -2.57 -13.01 -2.07
N PRO A 14 -3.63 -13.78 -1.74
CA PRO A 14 -4.99 -13.26 -1.58
C PRO A 14 -5.20 -12.41 -0.31
N ALA A 15 -4.19 -12.33 0.57
CA ALA A 15 -4.20 -11.40 1.70
C ALA A 15 -3.88 -9.96 1.24
N VAL A 16 -3.02 -9.81 0.22
CA VAL A 16 -2.61 -8.50 -0.34
C VAL A 16 -3.64 -7.97 -1.32
N ALA A 17 -4.21 -8.83 -2.17
CA ALA A 17 -5.19 -8.39 -3.17
C ALA A 17 -6.22 -9.47 -3.52
N ASP A 18 -7.27 -9.07 -4.22
CA ASP A 18 -8.26 -9.95 -4.80
C ASP A 18 -8.59 -9.53 -6.24
N ALA A 19 -9.09 -10.46 -7.04
CA ALA A 19 -9.37 -10.26 -8.45
C ALA A 19 -10.72 -10.86 -8.83
N VAL A 20 -11.56 -10.07 -9.49
CA VAL A 20 -12.90 -10.50 -9.93
C VAL A 20 -13.06 -10.28 -11.43
N THR A 21 -13.46 -11.33 -12.15
CA THR A 21 -13.84 -11.23 -13.55
C THR A 21 -15.22 -10.60 -13.67
N ARG A 22 -15.33 -9.50 -14.40
CA ARG A 22 -16.63 -8.91 -14.77
C ARG A 22 -17.13 -9.44 -16.10
N THR A 23 -16.22 -9.62 -17.05
CA THR A 23 -16.43 -10.30 -18.33
C THR A 23 -15.17 -11.07 -18.68
N ALA A 24 -15.21 -11.91 -19.71
CA ALA A 24 -14.03 -12.63 -20.20
C ALA A 24 -12.84 -11.71 -20.54
N ARG A 25 -13.06 -10.40 -20.76
CA ARG A 25 -11.97 -9.44 -21.10
C ARG A 25 -11.75 -8.33 -20.09
N ARG A 26 -12.54 -8.30 -19.01
CA ARG A 26 -12.46 -7.27 -17.95
C ARG A 26 -12.34 -7.90 -16.58
N ILE A 27 -11.21 -7.64 -15.94
CA ILE A 27 -10.91 -8.02 -14.57
C ILE A 27 -10.85 -6.74 -13.72
N TYR A 28 -11.44 -6.79 -12.54
CA TYR A 28 -11.23 -5.82 -11.47
C TYR A 28 -10.24 -6.38 -10.47
N LEU A 29 -9.31 -5.53 -10.04
CA LEU A 29 -8.33 -5.84 -9.00
C LEU A 29 -8.60 -4.96 -7.79
N PHE A 30 -8.57 -5.55 -6.61
CA PHE A 30 -8.82 -4.88 -5.34
C PHE A 30 -7.62 -5.11 -4.43
N GLY A 31 -6.90 -4.04 -4.10
CA GLY A 31 -5.90 -4.08 -3.02
C GLY A 31 -6.61 -4.23 -1.68
N LYS A 32 -6.10 -5.12 -0.82
CA LYS A 32 -6.66 -5.44 0.50
C LYS A 32 -5.71 -5.04 1.63
N ALA A 33 -4.43 -5.37 1.48
CA ALA A 33 -3.40 -5.09 2.47
C ALA A 33 -2.11 -4.67 1.76
N VAL A 34 -1.26 -3.97 2.50
CA VAL A 34 0.05 -3.50 2.04
C VAL A 34 0.95 -4.68 1.71
N GLY A 35 1.70 -4.55 0.62
CA GLY A 35 2.65 -5.55 0.16
C GLY A 35 2.56 -5.77 -1.35
N GLU A 36 3.27 -6.79 -1.80
CA GLU A 36 3.37 -7.14 -3.21
C GLU A 36 2.71 -8.49 -3.49
N THR A 37 2.10 -8.62 -4.66
CA THR A 37 1.60 -9.90 -5.18
C THR A 37 1.63 -9.91 -6.69
N ASN A 38 1.64 -11.11 -7.27
CA ASN A 38 1.53 -11.31 -8.69
C ASN A 38 0.15 -11.91 -8.98
N ILE A 39 -0.40 -11.53 -10.13
CA ILE A 39 -1.68 -12.02 -10.63
C ILE A 39 -1.44 -12.66 -11.99
N PHE A 40 -1.87 -13.90 -12.13
CA PHE A 40 -1.77 -14.66 -13.37
C PHE A 40 -3.16 -14.88 -13.93
N VAL A 41 -3.30 -14.65 -15.24
CA VAL A 41 -4.56 -14.82 -15.96
C VAL A 41 -4.36 -15.91 -16.98
N PHE A 42 -5.25 -16.90 -16.97
CA PHE A 42 -5.20 -18.05 -17.87
C PHE A 42 -6.38 -18.04 -18.84
N GLY A 43 -6.09 -18.44 -20.08
CA GLY A 43 -7.09 -18.67 -21.12
C GLY A 43 -7.79 -20.02 -20.97
N PRO A 44 -8.77 -20.31 -21.84
CA PRO A 44 -9.57 -21.53 -21.77
C PRO A 44 -8.78 -22.82 -22.01
N ASN A 45 -7.57 -22.75 -22.58
CA ASN A 45 -6.70 -23.92 -22.78
C ASN A 45 -5.63 -24.05 -21.69
N GLY A 46 -5.74 -23.27 -20.60
CA GLY A 46 -4.77 -23.24 -19.51
C GLY A 46 -3.47 -22.47 -19.83
N GLU A 47 -3.42 -21.81 -20.99
CA GLU A 47 -2.29 -20.96 -21.37
C GLU A 47 -2.31 -19.65 -20.57
N GLN A 48 -1.14 -19.21 -20.09
CA GLN A 48 -1.03 -17.91 -19.44
C GLN A 48 -1.17 -16.80 -20.50
N ILE A 49 -2.20 -15.96 -20.36
CA ILE A 49 -2.48 -14.86 -21.28
C ILE A 49 -2.02 -13.50 -20.74
N ALA A 50 -1.84 -13.36 -19.43
CA ALA A 50 -1.27 -12.18 -18.80
C ALA A 50 -0.64 -12.51 -17.44
N SER A 51 0.34 -11.70 -17.04
CA SER A 51 0.88 -11.65 -15.69
C SER A 51 1.03 -10.18 -15.30
N LEU A 52 0.57 -9.84 -14.09
CA LEU A 52 0.60 -8.49 -13.56
C LEU A 52 1.23 -8.51 -12.17
N ASP A 53 2.13 -7.58 -11.94
CA ASP A 53 2.68 -7.30 -10.62
C ASP A 53 1.86 -6.18 -9.99
N LEU A 54 1.40 -6.40 -8.75
CA LEU A 54 0.61 -5.46 -7.98
C LEU A 54 1.34 -5.15 -6.68
N ALA A 55 1.68 -3.87 -6.51
CA ALA A 55 2.16 -3.32 -5.24
C ALA A 55 1.04 -2.48 -4.63
N VAL A 56 0.69 -2.78 -3.38
CA VAL A 56 -0.20 -1.97 -2.56
C VAL A 56 0.67 -1.26 -1.54
N GLU A 57 0.80 0.05 -1.67
CA GLU A 57 1.65 0.87 -0.81
C GLU A 57 0.81 1.69 0.17
N ARG A 58 1.41 2.02 1.32
CA ARG A 58 0.81 2.97 2.25
C ARG A 58 0.97 4.38 1.70
N ASP A 59 -0.13 5.10 1.60
CA ASP A 59 -0.06 6.53 1.37
C ASP A 59 0.35 7.22 2.68
N VAL A 60 1.62 7.59 2.79
CA VAL A 60 2.12 8.45 3.88
C VAL A 60 2.36 9.89 3.42
N ALA A 61 1.89 10.25 2.22
CA ALA A 61 1.99 11.61 1.74
C ALA A 61 1.17 12.51 2.67
N GLY A 62 1.87 13.37 3.42
CA GLY A 62 1.26 14.27 4.40
C GLY A 62 1.58 13.92 5.86
N LEU A 63 2.30 12.84 6.16
CA LEU A 63 2.79 12.62 7.52
C LEU A 63 3.69 13.80 7.98
N GLU A 64 4.54 14.30 7.09
CA GLU A 64 5.38 15.48 7.37
C GLU A 64 4.54 16.73 7.69
N ASP A 65 3.47 16.98 6.93
CA ASP A 65 2.53 18.09 7.18
C ASP A 65 1.83 17.94 8.53
N TYR A 66 1.44 16.73 8.89
CA TYR A 66 0.86 16.43 10.21
C TYR A 66 1.87 16.69 11.33
N LEU A 67 3.09 16.15 11.21
CA LEU A 67 4.15 16.39 12.19
C LEU A 67 4.40 17.88 12.37
N LYS A 68 4.47 18.65 11.29
CA LYS A 68 4.65 20.11 11.34
C LYS A 68 3.47 20.86 11.97
N ARG A 69 2.25 20.37 11.84
CA ARG A 69 1.06 20.97 12.50
C ARG A 69 1.07 20.74 14.00
N PHE A 70 1.48 19.56 14.45
CA PHE A 70 1.47 19.18 15.87
C PHE A 70 2.75 19.56 16.61
N LEU A 71 3.88 19.64 15.89
CA LEU A 71 5.20 20.00 16.38
C LEU A 71 5.76 21.14 15.51
N PRO A 72 5.21 22.36 15.61
CA PRO A 72 5.52 23.46 14.68
C PRO A 72 6.95 24.00 14.78
N SER A 73 7.62 23.77 15.91
CA SER A 73 9.01 24.17 16.15
C SER A 73 10.02 23.10 15.75
N SER A 74 9.59 21.89 15.41
CA SER A 74 10.50 20.82 15.02
C SER A 74 10.91 20.92 13.54
N ASP A 75 12.08 20.38 13.24
CA ASP A 75 12.58 20.17 11.87
C ASP A 75 12.71 18.67 11.67
N ILE A 76 11.60 18.02 11.33
CA ILE A 76 11.52 16.57 11.13
C ILE A 76 11.31 16.30 9.64
N LYS A 77 12.18 15.47 9.06
CA LYS A 77 12.02 14.93 7.72
C LYS A 77 11.50 13.51 7.78
N VAL A 78 10.61 13.20 6.85
CA VAL A 78 9.99 11.88 6.71
C VAL A 78 10.50 11.24 5.43
N GLU A 79 11.07 10.05 5.54
CA GLU A 79 11.45 9.23 4.40
C GLU A 79 10.74 7.88 4.47
N LEU A 80 10.31 7.39 3.31
CA LEU A 80 9.80 6.04 3.15
C LEU A 80 10.91 5.11 2.69
N LEU A 81 11.05 3.99 3.40
CA LEU A 81 11.92 2.91 2.97
C LEU A 81 11.15 1.59 3.01
N ASN A 82 10.71 1.15 1.83
CA ASN A 82 9.73 0.07 1.67
C ASN A 82 8.48 0.40 2.52
N ASP A 83 8.07 -0.51 3.41
CA ASP A 83 6.92 -0.32 4.30
C ASP A 83 7.24 0.44 5.61
N ASN A 84 8.47 0.96 5.77
CA ASN A 84 8.91 1.63 6.99
C ASN A 84 8.98 3.14 6.81
N VAL A 85 8.62 3.85 7.88
CA VAL A 85 8.79 5.30 8.00
C VAL A 85 10.06 5.59 8.77
N ILE A 86 10.95 6.38 8.18
CA ILE A 86 12.16 6.89 8.81
C ILE A 86 11.94 8.36 9.15
N LEU A 87 12.08 8.69 10.44
CA LEU A 87 12.06 10.07 10.91
C LEU A 87 13.49 10.53 11.19
N THR A 88 13.89 11.66 10.62
CA THR A 88 15.19 12.29 10.90
C THR A 88 15.02 13.78 11.23
N GLY A 89 15.98 14.36 11.96
CA GLY A 89 16.01 15.79 12.25
C GLY A 89 16.01 16.12 13.74
N MET A 90 15.41 17.26 14.10
CA MET A 90 15.49 17.86 15.44
C MET A 90 14.12 18.19 16.03
N VAL A 91 14.02 18.08 17.35
CA VAL A 91 12.87 18.48 18.17
C VAL A 91 13.35 19.22 19.41
N ASP A 92 12.47 20.01 20.02
CA ASP A 92 12.81 20.82 21.19
C ASP A 92 12.99 19.99 22.46
N THR A 93 12.22 18.91 22.61
CA THR A 93 12.20 18.11 23.84
C THR A 93 12.15 16.60 23.57
N PRO A 94 12.60 15.76 24.51
CA PRO A 94 12.40 14.31 24.43
C PRO A 94 10.92 13.89 24.36
N LEU A 95 10.02 14.69 24.94
CA LEU A 95 8.58 14.44 24.87
C LEU A 95 8.06 14.63 23.44
N ASP A 96 8.56 15.63 22.73
CA ASP A 96 8.19 15.88 21.34
C ASP A 96 8.76 14.81 20.40
N ALA A 97 9.96 14.29 20.68
CA ALA A 97 10.49 13.12 19.98
C ALA A 97 9.54 11.92 20.11
N LYS A 98 9.08 11.64 21.34
CA LYS A 98 8.11 10.56 21.58
C LYS A 98 6.81 10.80 20.83
N ARG A 99 6.26 12.02 20.86
CA ARG A 99 5.04 12.38 20.12
C ARG A 99 5.20 12.21 18.62
N ALA A 100 6.35 12.57 18.05
CA ALA A 100 6.62 12.36 16.62
C ALA A 100 6.56 10.87 16.25
N VAL A 101 7.18 10.01 17.06
CA VAL A 101 7.12 8.55 16.88
C VAL A 101 5.69 8.03 17.03
N ASP A 102 4.96 8.47 18.05
CA ASP A 102 3.58 8.05 18.28
C ASP A 102 2.67 8.45 17.09
N LEU A 103 2.80 9.69 16.58
CA LEU A 103 2.07 10.17 15.40
C LEU A 103 2.40 9.37 14.14
N ALA A 104 3.68 9.14 13.87
CA ALA A 104 4.10 8.31 12.74
C ALA A 104 3.57 6.87 12.86
N THR A 105 3.60 6.30 14.07
CA THR A 105 3.07 4.96 14.33
C THR A 105 1.57 4.87 14.05
N ILE A 106 0.79 5.86 14.50
CA ILE A 106 -0.64 5.94 14.21
C ILE A 106 -0.89 6.08 12.71
N PHE A 107 -0.08 6.87 12.00
CA PHE A 107 -0.24 7.05 10.56
C PHE A 107 0.03 5.76 9.78
N VAL A 108 1.10 5.05 10.15
CA VAL A 108 1.44 3.76 9.55
C VAL A 108 0.38 2.71 9.88
N SER A 109 -0.04 2.58 11.14
CA SER A 109 -1.03 1.56 11.56
C SER A 109 -2.48 1.89 11.20
N GLY A 110 -2.86 3.17 11.13
CA GLY A 110 -4.23 3.62 10.85
C GLY A 110 -4.64 3.46 9.39
N GLY A 111 -3.69 3.44 8.45
CA GLY A 111 -3.95 3.14 7.04
C GLY A 111 -4.47 1.72 6.79
N GLU A 112 -4.26 0.78 7.72
CA GLU A 112 -4.83 -0.57 7.65
C GLU A 112 -6.34 -0.61 7.94
N ALA A 113 -6.91 0.42 8.59
CA ALA A 113 -8.28 0.39 9.08
C ALA A 113 -9.33 0.96 8.12
N THR A 114 -8.94 1.52 6.97
CA THR A 114 -9.88 2.13 6.00
C THR A 114 -10.29 1.23 4.85
N THR A 115 -9.80 0.00 4.78
CA THR A 115 -10.24 -1.01 3.80
C THR A 115 -11.26 -1.95 4.44
N GLY A 116 -12.45 -1.42 4.73
CA GLY A 116 -13.63 -2.17 5.14
C GLY A 116 -14.55 -2.49 3.98
#